data_AF-A0A7K5KA39-F1
#
_entry.id   AF-A0A7K5KA39-F1
#
_cell.length_a   1.000
_cell.length_b   1.000
_cell.length_c   1.000
_cell.angle_alpha   90.00
_cell.angle_beta   90.00
_cell.angle_gamma   90.00
#
_symmetry.space_group_name_H-M   'P 1'
#
loop_
_entity.id
_entity.type
_entity.pdbx_description
1 polymer ?
#
loop_
_entity_poly.entity_id
_entity_poly.type
_entity_poly.pdbx_seq_one_letter_code
_entity_poly.pdbx_strand_id
1 'polypeptide(L)'
;QMLRDRVRPLFYTRMRLGEFDPPDMNPYSALNLSVVQSPEHRNLSLEAAVKSFVLLKNIRGTLPLRAQDLPGQRLAVVGPFADNPRVLFGDYAPVPEPQYIYTPRRGLEMLGANVSFAAGCGEPRCQRYSRAQVVGAAGAADVVVVCLGTGVDVETEAKDRSDLSLPGHQLELLQDAVQ
;
A
#
# COMPACT_ATOMS: atom_id res chain seq x y z
N GLN A 1 -11.04 -32.29 34.32
CA GLN A 1 -10.50 -31.14 35.07
C GLN A 1 -9.66 -30.23 34.18
N MET A 2 -8.52 -30.71 33.64
CA MET A 2 -7.61 -29.91 32.79
C MET A 2 -8.29 -29.11 31.67
N LEU A 3 -9.17 -29.73 30.86
CA LEU A 3 -9.88 -29.02 29.79
C LEU A 3 -10.71 -27.83 30.32
N ARG A 4 -11.42 -28.02 31.44
CA ARG A 4 -12.22 -26.95 32.06
C ARG A 4 -11.34 -25.81 32.55
N ASP A 5 -10.20 -26.14 33.16
CA ASP A 5 -9.26 -25.13 33.64
C ASP A 5 -8.59 -24.35 32.50
N ARG A 6 -8.35 -24.99 31.34
CA ARG A 6 -7.79 -24.33 30.14
C ARG A 6 -8.81 -23.47 29.39
N VAL A 7 -10.09 -23.82 29.46
CA VAL A 7 -11.18 -23.06 28.82
C VAL A 7 -11.65 -21.88 29.68
N ARG A 8 -11.47 -21.96 31.01
CA ARG A 8 -11.93 -20.93 31.95
C ARG A 8 -11.45 -19.51 31.63
N PRO A 9 -10.16 -19.25 31.28
CA PRO A 9 -9.70 -17.90 30.94
C PRO A 9 -10.40 -17.33 29.70
N LEU A 10 -10.67 -18.15 28.67
CA LEU A 10 -11.40 -17.73 27.49
C LEU A 10 -12.80 -17.24 27.86
N PHE A 11 -13.53 -18.00 28.67
CA PHE A 11 -14.88 -17.62 29.09
C PHE A 11 -14.90 -16.40 30.00
N TYR A 12 -13.90 -16.23 30.86
CA TYR A 12 -13.76 -15.00 31.65
C TYR A 12 -13.55 -13.78 30.76
N THR A 13 -12.77 -13.88 29.68
CA THR A 13 -12.63 -12.79 28.72
C THR A 13 -13.96 -12.52 28.01
N ARG A 14 -14.67 -13.54 27.53
CA ARG A 14 -15.98 -13.40 26.88
C ARG A 14 -17.02 -12.73 27.80
N MET A 15 -17.03 -13.10 29.08
CA MET A 15 -17.84 -12.44 30.11
C MET A 15 -17.45 -10.97 30.30
N ARG A 16 -16.15 -10.64 30.39
CA ARG A 16 -15.68 -9.24 30.50
C ARG A 16 -15.99 -8.39 29.28
N LEU A 17 -16.08 -8.99 28.10
CA LEU A 17 -16.50 -8.34 26.87
C LEU A 17 -18.03 -8.16 26.77
N GLY A 18 -18.78 -8.64 27.76
CA GLY A 18 -20.23 -8.54 27.82
C GLY A 18 -20.95 -9.43 26.79
N GLU A 19 -20.31 -10.50 26.30
CA GLU A 19 -20.90 -11.37 25.27
C GLU A 19 -22.18 -12.08 25.74
N PHE A 20 -22.33 -12.27 27.06
CA PHE A 20 -23.49 -12.91 27.67
C PHE A 20 -24.44 -11.93 28.36
N ASP A 21 -24.13 -10.63 28.32
CA ASP A 21 -24.96 -9.60 28.94
C ASP A 21 -26.07 -9.17 27.98
N PRO A 22 -27.23 -8.67 28.49
CA PRO A 22 -28.21 -7.99 27.66
C PRO A 22 -27.58 -6.87 26.81
N PRO A 23 -28.04 -6.64 25.56
CA PRO A 23 -27.44 -5.64 24.68
C PRO A 23 -27.38 -4.22 25.26
N ASP A 24 -28.35 -3.84 26.09
CA ASP A 24 -28.40 -2.55 26.79
C ASP A 24 -27.33 -2.39 27.88
N MET A 25 -26.75 -3.50 28.35
CA MET A 25 -25.66 -3.53 29.33
C MET A 25 -24.27 -3.59 28.68
N ASN A 26 -24.18 -3.88 27.38
CA ASN A 26 -22.91 -3.97 26.66
C ASN A 26 -22.63 -2.67 25.87
N PRO A 27 -21.60 -1.87 26.25
CA PRO A 27 -21.32 -0.59 25.60
C PRO A 27 -20.96 -0.73 24.11
N TYR A 28 -20.50 -1.92 23.68
CA TYR A 28 -20.12 -2.16 22.29
C TYR A 28 -21.32 -2.49 21.39
N SER A 29 -22.49 -2.84 21.97
CA SER A 29 -23.71 -3.14 21.21
C SER A 29 -24.29 -1.90 20.49
N ALA A 30 -23.86 -0.69 20.86
CA ALA A 30 -24.26 0.54 20.19
C ALA A 30 -23.46 0.82 18.89
N LEU A 31 -22.35 0.10 18.65
CA LEU A 31 -21.55 0.27 17.44
C LEU A 31 -22.29 -0.32 16.23
N ASN A 32 -22.26 0.41 15.11
CA ASN A 32 -22.86 -0.04 13.86
C ASN A 32 -21.92 0.22 12.67
N LEU A 33 -22.28 -0.26 11.48
CA LEU A 33 -21.42 -0.19 10.30
C LEU A 33 -21.02 1.24 9.89
N SER A 34 -21.73 2.28 10.34
CA SER A 34 -21.38 3.68 10.05
C SER A 34 -20.00 4.08 10.57
N VAL A 35 -19.48 3.39 11.60
CA VAL A 35 -18.12 3.67 12.11
C VAL A 35 -17.04 2.96 11.30
N VAL A 36 -17.38 1.91 10.55
CA VAL A 36 -16.41 1.16 9.75
C VAL A 36 -15.97 2.01 8.57
N GLN A 37 -14.66 2.22 8.43
CA GLN A 37 -14.08 3.10 7.41
C GLN A 37 -14.68 4.52 7.41
N SER A 38 -15.09 5.06 8.55
CA SER A 38 -15.57 6.44 8.66
C SER A 38 -14.51 7.46 8.20
N PRO A 39 -14.89 8.71 7.88
CA PRO A 39 -13.92 9.76 7.53
C PRO A 39 -12.79 9.90 8.55
N GLU A 40 -13.09 9.77 9.84
CA GLU A 40 -12.13 9.88 10.94
C GLU A 40 -11.13 8.71 10.92
N HIS A 41 -11.60 7.48 10.75
CA HIS A 41 -10.73 6.30 10.63
C HIS A 41 -9.83 6.37 9.39
N ARG A 42 -10.38 6.81 8.25
CA ARG A 42 -9.60 6.99 7.01
C ARG A 42 -8.55 8.09 7.17
N ASN A 43 -8.89 9.20 7.84
CA ASN A 43 -7.94 10.28 8.08
C ASN A 43 -6.82 9.84 9.02
N LEU A 44 -7.13 9.08 10.08
CA LEU A 44 -6.12 8.52 10.98
C LEU A 44 -5.19 7.54 10.23
N SER A 45 -5.75 6.69 9.35
CA SER A 45 -4.96 5.79 8.51
C SER A 45 -4.03 6.56 7.56
N LEU A 46 -4.52 7.63 6.92
CA LEU A 46 -3.71 8.50 6.07
C LEU A 46 -2.60 9.19 6.87
N GLU A 47 -2.90 9.72 8.06
CA GLU A 47 -1.93 10.36 8.93
C GLU A 47 -0.81 9.39 9.33
N ALA A 48 -1.17 8.17 9.73
CA ALA A 48 -0.21 7.12 10.07
C ALA A 48 0.69 6.78 8.87
N ALA A 49 0.11 6.62 7.68
CA ALA A 49 0.86 6.34 6.45
C ALA A 49 1.85 7.46 6.13
N VAL A 50 1.40 8.73 6.13
CA VAL A 50 2.25 9.90 5.85
C VAL A 50 3.42 9.99 6.84
N LYS A 51 3.19 9.68 8.12
CA LYS A 51 4.24 9.71 9.15
C LYS A 51 5.17 8.50 9.14
N SER A 52 4.82 7.42 8.42
CA SER A 52 5.62 6.19 8.35
C SER A 52 6.68 6.19 7.24
N PHE A 53 6.58 7.08 6.26
CA PHE A 53 7.53 7.13 5.15
C PHE A 53 8.92 7.57 5.62
N VAL A 54 9.96 6.91 5.11
CA VAL A 54 11.36 7.25 5.39
C VAL A 54 12.03 7.73 4.10
N LEU A 55 12.45 9.00 4.08
CA LEU A 55 13.21 9.57 2.97
C LEU A 55 14.69 9.20 3.09
N LEU A 56 15.11 8.17 2.34
CA LEU A 56 16.49 7.66 2.40
C LEU A 56 17.50 8.50 1.60
N LYS A 57 17.05 9.14 0.52
CA LYS A 57 17.93 9.92 -0.38
C LYS A 57 17.16 11.07 -1.02
N ASN A 58 17.74 12.26 -1.00
CA ASN A 58 17.25 13.42 -1.74
C ASN A 58 18.43 14.18 -2.32
N ILE A 59 18.62 14.10 -3.64
CA ILE A 59 19.76 14.72 -4.33
C ILE A 59 19.29 16.04 -4.94
N ARG A 60 20.08 17.11 -4.80
CA ARG A 60 19.78 18.43 -5.41
C ARG A 60 18.39 18.99 -5.07
N GLY A 61 17.78 18.55 -3.96
CA GLY A 61 16.45 19.00 -3.56
C GLY A 61 15.34 18.61 -4.54
N THR A 62 15.46 17.48 -5.23
CA THR A 62 14.42 16.96 -6.14
C THR A 62 13.05 16.84 -5.47
N LEU A 63 13.03 16.42 -4.20
CA LEU A 63 11.81 16.45 -3.38
C LEU A 63 11.82 17.64 -2.42
N PRO A 64 10.66 18.27 -2.14
CA PRO A 64 9.32 17.90 -2.64
C PRO A 64 9.05 18.40 -4.07
N LEU A 65 8.27 17.61 -4.84
CA LEU A 65 7.64 18.12 -6.06
C LEU A 65 6.56 19.13 -5.64
N ARG A 66 6.64 20.35 -6.15
CA ARG A 66 5.66 21.40 -5.80
C ARG A 66 4.37 21.16 -6.57
N ALA A 67 3.25 21.05 -5.86
CA ALA A 67 1.95 20.75 -6.45
C ALA A 67 1.57 21.74 -7.56
N GLN A 68 1.90 23.03 -7.40
CA GLN A 68 1.65 24.07 -8.41
C GLN A 68 2.38 23.85 -9.75
N ASP A 69 3.48 23.10 -9.75
CA ASP A 69 4.29 22.86 -10.94
C ASP A 69 3.86 21.55 -11.65
N LEU A 70 3.05 20.70 -11.01
CA LEU A 70 2.65 19.40 -11.55
C LEU A 70 1.76 19.47 -12.80
N PRO A 71 0.77 20.39 -12.91
CA PRO A 71 -0.08 20.47 -14.10
C PRO A 71 0.69 20.79 -15.40
N GLY A 72 1.87 21.42 -15.29
CA GLY A 72 2.74 21.73 -16.42
C GLY A 72 3.81 20.68 -16.72
N GLN A 73 3.92 19.62 -15.90
CA GLN A 73 4.93 18.57 -16.04
C GLN A 73 4.31 17.28 -16.55
N ARG A 74 5.07 16.58 -17.38
CA ARG A 74 4.78 15.21 -17.79
C ARG A 74 5.33 14.27 -16.74
N LEU A 75 4.46 13.59 -16.02
CA LEU A 75 4.88 12.60 -15.02
C LEU A 75 4.76 11.21 -15.63
N ALA A 76 5.74 10.35 -15.35
CA ALA A 76 5.60 8.91 -15.55
C ALA A 76 5.55 8.22 -14.19
N VAL A 77 4.66 7.24 -14.04
CA VAL A 77 4.63 6.36 -12.87
C VAL A 77 4.78 4.92 -13.36
N VAL A 78 5.86 4.26 -12.94
CA VAL A 78 6.22 2.93 -13.45
C VAL A 78 6.51 1.94 -12.34
N GLY A 79 6.46 0.64 -12.65
CA GLY A 79 6.77 -0.44 -11.73
C GLY A 79 5.55 -1.19 -11.19
N PRO A 80 5.73 -2.39 -10.61
CA PRO A 80 4.63 -3.27 -10.22
C PRO A 80 3.75 -2.73 -9.09
N PHE A 81 4.20 -1.70 -8.35
CA PHE A 81 3.43 -1.03 -7.30
C PHE A 81 2.73 0.24 -7.77
N ALA A 82 3.00 0.71 -8.99
CA ALA A 82 2.54 2.00 -9.48
C ALA A 82 0.99 2.10 -9.50
N ASP A 83 0.31 1.01 -9.85
CA ASP A 83 -1.15 0.95 -9.87
C ASP A 83 -1.71 -0.41 -9.48
N ASN A 84 -1.20 -0.98 -8.39
CA ASN A 84 -1.64 -2.29 -7.92
C ASN A 84 -2.23 -2.19 -6.50
N PRO A 85 -3.56 -2.30 -6.33
CA PRO A 85 -4.19 -2.17 -5.02
C PRO A 85 -3.88 -3.34 -4.07
N ARG A 86 -3.52 -4.51 -4.60
CA ARG A 86 -3.28 -5.72 -3.77
C ARG A 86 -2.02 -5.64 -2.94
N VAL A 87 -1.06 -4.82 -3.36
CA VAL A 87 0.28 -4.76 -2.74
C VAL A 87 0.42 -3.61 -1.74
N LEU A 88 -0.65 -2.85 -1.48
CA LEU A 88 -0.62 -1.67 -0.59
C LEU A 88 -0.75 -2.01 0.89
N PHE A 89 -1.37 -3.14 1.24
CA PHE A 89 -1.82 -3.39 2.61
C PHE A 89 -0.99 -4.43 3.37
N GLY A 90 -0.11 -5.16 2.69
CA GLY A 90 0.68 -6.23 3.30
C GLY A 90 -0.16 -7.46 3.68
N ASP A 91 0.30 -8.18 4.70
CA ASP A 91 -0.34 -9.39 5.25
C ASP A 91 -1.21 -9.04 6.47
N TYR A 92 -2.12 -9.93 6.88
CA TYR A 92 -3.10 -9.70 7.96
C TYR A 92 -3.88 -8.38 7.78
N ALA A 93 -4.08 -8.00 6.52
CA ALA A 93 -4.65 -6.74 6.10
C ALA A 93 -6.20 -6.75 6.13
N PRO A 94 -6.83 -5.58 6.30
CA PRO A 94 -8.28 -5.45 6.13
C PRO A 94 -8.68 -5.66 4.66
N VAL A 95 -9.98 -5.84 4.43
CA VAL A 95 -10.60 -5.73 3.10
C VAL A 95 -11.22 -4.34 2.99
N PRO A 96 -10.49 -3.32 2.49
CA PRO A 96 -11.03 -1.97 2.36
C PRO A 96 -12.08 -1.90 1.25
N GLU A 97 -12.99 -0.93 1.35
CA GLU A 97 -13.90 -0.66 0.25
C GLU A 97 -13.11 -0.11 -0.95
N PRO A 98 -13.31 -0.63 -2.18
CA PRO A 98 -12.51 -0.25 -3.34
C PRO A 98 -12.42 1.25 -3.61
N GLN A 99 -13.48 1.99 -3.30
CA GLN A 99 -13.54 3.44 -3.47
C GLN A 99 -12.51 4.22 -2.65
N TYR A 100 -12.07 3.67 -1.51
CA TYR A 100 -11.08 4.27 -0.60
C TYR A 100 -9.65 3.77 -0.83
N ILE A 101 -9.40 2.96 -1.86
CA ILE A 101 -8.05 2.48 -2.17
C ILE A 101 -7.34 3.45 -3.12
N TYR A 102 -6.23 4.04 -2.69
CA TYR A 102 -5.44 4.98 -3.49
C TYR A 102 -4.08 4.39 -3.82
N THR A 103 -3.88 4.02 -5.09
CA THR A 103 -2.56 3.65 -5.63
C THR A 103 -1.70 4.89 -5.87
N PRO A 104 -0.37 4.74 -6.02
CA PRO A 104 0.50 5.86 -6.40
C PRO A 104 0.02 6.60 -7.65
N ARG A 105 -0.38 5.87 -8.71
CA ARG A 105 -0.97 6.46 -9.93
C ARG A 105 -2.21 7.28 -9.61
N ARG A 106 -3.20 6.69 -8.92
CA ARG A 106 -4.45 7.38 -8.56
C ARG A 106 -4.20 8.64 -7.72
N GLY A 107 -3.27 8.57 -6.76
CA GLY A 107 -2.90 9.71 -5.91
C GLY A 107 -2.28 10.85 -6.70
N LEU A 108 -1.42 10.56 -7.67
CA LEU A 108 -0.80 11.57 -8.53
C LEU A 108 -1.80 12.17 -9.53
N GLU A 109 -2.71 11.39 -10.09
CA GLU A 109 -3.78 11.87 -10.96
C GLU A 109 -4.72 12.86 -10.24
N MET A 110 -5.00 12.64 -8.96
CA MET A 110 -5.80 13.56 -8.15
C MET A 110 -5.14 14.92 -7.93
N LEU A 111 -3.82 15.03 -8.12
CA LEU A 111 -3.09 16.30 -8.06
C LEU A 111 -3.11 17.07 -9.39
N GLY A 112 -3.84 16.58 -10.39
CA GLY A 112 -3.94 17.20 -11.71
C GLY A 112 -2.71 16.97 -12.59
N ALA A 113 -1.86 16.00 -12.24
CA ALA A 113 -0.72 15.62 -13.06
C ALA A 113 -1.16 14.86 -14.31
N ASN A 114 -0.52 15.14 -15.45
CA ASN A 114 -0.63 14.30 -16.64
C ASN A 114 0.32 13.10 -16.48
N VAL A 115 -0.23 11.96 -16.10
CA VAL A 115 0.52 10.76 -15.73
C VAL A 115 0.52 9.73 -16.85
N SER A 116 1.68 9.46 -17.45
CA SER A 116 1.91 8.23 -18.20
C SER A 116 2.15 7.08 -17.22
N PHE A 117 1.70 5.88 -17.58
CA PHE A 117 1.79 4.72 -16.70
C PHE A 117 2.31 3.50 -17.45
N ALA A 118 3.20 2.76 -16.79
CA ALA A 118 3.58 1.41 -17.21
C ALA A 118 3.98 0.55 -16.00
N ALA A 119 3.26 -0.54 -15.76
CA ALA A 119 3.65 -1.47 -14.71
C ALA A 119 5.04 -2.07 -14.97
N GLY A 120 5.37 -2.38 -16.23
CA GLY A 120 6.61 -3.06 -16.64
C GLY A 120 6.65 -4.53 -16.25
N CYS A 121 6.25 -4.83 -15.02
CA CYS A 121 6.03 -6.15 -14.44
C CYS A 121 4.60 -6.22 -13.87
N GLY A 122 3.92 -7.37 -14.03
CA GLY A 122 2.57 -7.57 -13.53
C GLY A 122 2.48 -7.74 -12.01
N GLU A 123 3.57 -8.18 -11.38
CA GLU A 123 3.64 -8.47 -9.96
C GLU A 123 5.02 -8.10 -9.38
N PRO A 124 5.14 -7.89 -8.06
CA PRO A 124 6.41 -7.61 -7.39
C PRO A 124 7.49 -8.66 -7.65
N ARG A 125 7.18 -9.95 -7.79
CA ARG A 125 8.18 -10.95 -8.21
C ARG A 125 8.87 -10.62 -9.54
N CYS A 126 8.21 -9.87 -10.42
CA CYS A 126 8.76 -9.30 -11.65
C CYS A 126 9.54 -10.33 -12.48
N GLN A 127 8.94 -11.51 -12.70
CA GLN A 127 9.54 -12.59 -13.50
C GLN A 127 9.42 -12.34 -15.00
N ARG A 128 8.44 -11.53 -15.41
CA ARG A 128 8.22 -11.11 -16.80
C ARG A 128 8.27 -9.60 -16.86
N TYR A 129 9.25 -9.08 -17.57
CA TYR A 129 9.49 -7.64 -17.70
C TYR A 129 9.35 -7.17 -19.14
N SER A 130 8.64 -6.06 -19.34
CA SER A 130 8.52 -5.37 -20.62
C SER A 130 9.28 -4.05 -20.62
N ARG A 131 10.52 -4.08 -21.13
CA ARG A 131 11.36 -2.89 -21.31
C ARG A 131 10.70 -1.81 -22.17
N ALA A 132 10.07 -2.22 -23.27
CA ALA A 132 9.42 -1.29 -24.20
C ALA A 132 8.31 -0.46 -23.53
N GLN A 133 7.55 -1.05 -22.60
CA GLN A 133 6.51 -0.32 -21.85
C GLN A 133 7.12 0.74 -20.94
N VAL A 134 8.18 0.39 -20.20
CA VAL A 134 8.79 1.29 -19.21
C VAL A 134 9.53 2.43 -19.88
N VAL A 135 10.37 2.14 -20.88
CA VAL A 135 11.05 3.17 -21.67
C VAL A 135 10.05 4.05 -22.41
N GLY A 136 8.97 3.47 -22.95
CA GLY A 136 7.92 4.23 -23.62
C GLY A 136 7.16 5.20 -22.71
N ALA A 137 6.86 4.79 -21.47
CA ALA A 137 6.21 5.66 -20.50
C ALA A 137 7.15 6.74 -19.94
N ALA A 138 8.40 6.39 -19.67
CA ALA A 138 9.39 7.27 -19.04
C ALA A 138 10.05 8.26 -20.02
N GLY A 139 10.24 7.89 -21.30
CA GLY A 139 11.11 8.61 -22.22
C GLY A 139 10.71 10.05 -22.57
N ALA A 140 9.44 10.41 -22.35
CA ALA A 140 8.95 11.78 -22.54
C ALA A 140 8.58 12.46 -21.22
N ALA A 141 8.86 11.85 -20.06
CA ALA A 141 8.50 12.42 -18.78
C ALA A 141 9.56 13.40 -18.28
N ASP A 142 9.11 14.48 -17.66
CA ASP A 142 9.98 15.43 -16.96
C ASP A 142 10.32 14.90 -15.55
N VAL A 143 9.44 14.08 -14.97
CA VAL A 143 9.62 13.39 -13.70
C VAL A 143 9.15 11.94 -13.81
N VAL A 144 9.99 10.99 -13.37
CA VAL A 144 9.66 9.57 -13.31
C VAL A 144 9.56 9.11 -11.86
N VAL A 145 8.41 8.58 -11.47
CA VAL A 145 8.15 7.94 -10.18
C VAL A 145 8.20 6.42 -10.37
N VAL A 146 9.23 5.77 -9.82
CA VAL A 146 9.42 4.33 -9.94
C VAL A 146 8.97 3.64 -8.65
N CYS A 147 7.89 2.86 -8.72
CA CYS A 147 7.28 2.17 -7.59
C CYS A 147 7.70 0.69 -7.57
N LEU A 148 8.73 0.41 -6.77
CA LEU A 148 9.39 -0.88 -6.62
C LEU A 148 9.31 -1.37 -5.18
N GLY A 149 9.65 -2.63 -4.96
CA GLY A 149 9.79 -3.19 -3.63
C GLY A 149 9.40 -4.66 -3.55
N THR A 150 9.08 -5.08 -2.34
CA THR A 150 8.60 -6.43 -2.02
C THR A 150 7.15 -6.38 -1.59
N GLY A 151 6.45 -7.49 -1.82
CA GLY A 151 5.05 -7.67 -1.47
C GLY A 151 4.79 -9.09 -0.98
N VAL A 152 3.54 -9.37 -0.61
CA VAL A 152 3.11 -10.68 -0.06
C VAL A 152 3.38 -11.87 -0.99
N ASP A 153 3.50 -11.61 -2.29
CA ASP A 153 3.91 -12.61 -3.26
C ASP A 153 5.39 -13.00 -3.11
N VAL A 154 6.24 -12.12 -2.58
CA VAL A 154 7.68 -12.32 -2.33
C VAL A 154 7.94 -12.77 -0.89
N GLU A 155 7.33 -12.13 0.10
CA GLU A 155 7.53 -12.37 1.54
C GLU A 155 6.18 -12.42 2.28
N THR A 156 5.87 -13.51 2.99
CA THR A 156 4.60 -13.68 3.73
C THR A 156 4.76 -14.74 4.83
N GLU A 157 3.70 -14.98 5.60
CA GLU A 157 3.67 -16.05 6.60
C GLU A 157 4.14 -17.39 6.01
N ALA A 158 5.02 -18.08 6.75
CA ALA A 158 5.65 -19.33 6.35
C ALA A 158 6.45 -19.26 5.03
N LYS A 159 6.81 -18.06 4.56
CA LYS A 159 7.56 -17.86 3.33
C LYS A 159 8.59 -16.74 3.47
N ASP A 160 9.75 -17.13 3.96
CA ASP A 160 10.93 -16.27 4.01
C ASP A 160 11.51 -16.01 2.61
N ARG A 161 12.24 -14.90 2.50
CA ARG A 161 13.04 -14.59 1.30
C ARG A 161 14.39 -15.28 1.37
N SER A 162 14.90 -15.65 0.20
CA SER A 162 16.27 -16.18 0.05
C SER A 162 17.35 -15.11 0.18
N ASP A 163 17.01 -13.85 -0.08
CA ASP A 163 17.93 -12.71 -0.08
C ASP A 163 17.18 -11.36 0.04
N LEU A 164 17.95 -10.28 0.19
CA LEU A 164 17.44 -8.92 0.44
C LEU A 164 17.39 -8.04 -0.83
N SER A 165 17.70 -8.59 -2.01
CA SER A 165 17.76 -7.83 -3.28
C SER A 165 16.36 -7.47 -3.78
N LEU A 166 16.28 -6.53 -4.73
CA LEU A 166 15.03 -6.30 -5.46
C LEU A 166 14.64 -7.58 -6.24
N PRO A 167 13.36 -8.00 -6.19
CA PRO A 167 12.95 -9.24 -6.84
C PRO A 167 12.99 -9.17 -8.37
N GLY A 168 13.40 -10.27 -9.01
CA GLY A 168 13.34 -10.45 -10.46
C GLY A 168 14.00 -9.31 -11.23
N HIS A 169 13.31 -8.81 -12.25
CA HIS A 169 13.81 -7.77 -13.15
C HIS A 169 13.58 -6.33 -12.64
N GLN A 170 13.22 -6.12 -11.36
CA GLN A 170 12.93 -4.76 -10.86
C GLN A 170 14.15 -3.82 -10.90
N LEU A 171 15.38 -4.36 -10.73
CA LEU A 171 16.59 -3.55 -10.87
C LEU A 171 16.83 -3.09 -12.32
N GLU A 172 16.60 -3.99 -13.29
CA GLU A 172 16.69 -3.66 -14.72
C GLU A 172 15.62 -2.63 -15.10
N LEU A 173 14.40 -2.79 -14.58
CA LEU A 173 13.32 -1.81 -14.73
C LEU A 173 13.74 -0.43 -14.22
N LEU A 174 14.34 -0.34 -13.04
CA LEU A 174 14.84 0.92 -12.48
C LEU A 174 15.87 1.57 -13.42
N GLN A 175 16.81 0.78 -13.93
CA GLN A 175 17.88 1.27 -14.80
C GLN A 175 17.34 1.78 -16.14
N ASP A 176 16.36 1.10 -16.72
CA ASP A 176 15.72 1.53 -17.97
C ASP A 176 14.80 2.74 -17.79
N ALA A 177 14.18 2.91 -16.62
CA ALA A 177 13.29 4.03 -16.32
C ALA A 177 14.02 5.38 -16.15
N VAL A 178 15.35 5.36 -15.94
CA VAL A 178 16.17 6.55 -15.69
C VAL A 178 17.20 6.85 -16.79
N GLN A 179 17.12 6.13 -17.91
CA GLN A 179 17.98 6.33 -19.10
C GLN A 179 17.51 7.49 -19.98
#